data_AF-A0A2M7FGB2-F1
#
_entry.id   AF-A0A2M7FGB2-F1
#
_cell.length_a   1.000
_cell.length_b   1.000
_cell.length_c   1.000
_cell.angle_alpha   90.00
_cell.angle_beta   90.00
_cell.angle_gamma   90.00
#
_symmetry.space_group_name_H-M   'P 1'
#
loop_
_entity.id
_entity.type
_entity.pdbx_description
1 polymer ?
#
loop_
_entity_poly.entity_id
_entity_poly.type
_entity_poly.pdbx_seq_one_letter_code
_entity_poly.pdbx_strand_id
1 'polypeptide(L)'
;MDQSNRYADLSLNEADLIAGGKHILVAYKMAPNPGHTYLEAAAHFAAESSTGTNVEVSTTDDFTKGVDALVYLIDEATEDMRIAFPLELFDRNVTDGRMMMVSFLTCAIGNNQGMGDIKHAKMIDFYVPPRAVQLFDGPTKGIEDMWRILGRPVVNGGYISGTIIKPKLGLRPEPFAKAAYQFWLGGDFIKNDEPQGNQTFCPLKKVLPLVYDSMKRAQDETGDAKLFSMNITADDHYEMCARADMALEIFGPDADKLAFLVD
;
A
#
# COMPACT_ATOMS: atom_id res chain seq x y z
N MET A 1 34.14 -2.70 3.44
CA MET A 1 34.48 -3.69 4.48
C MET A 1 33.72 -4.95 4.14
N ASP A 2 34.35 -6.13 4.17
CA ASP A 2 33.63 -7.39 3.97
C ASP A 2 32.89 -7.77 5.26
N GLN A 3 31.56 -7.89 5.18
CA GLN A 3 30.68 -8.23 6.31
C GLN A 3 29.97 -9.58 6.10
N SER A 4 30.40 -10.36 5.11
CA SER A 4 29.74 -11.60 4.67
C SER A 4 29.61 -12.64 5.78
N ASN A 5 30.60 -12.73 6.68
CA ASN A 5 30.57 -13.68 7.80
C ASN A 5 29.51 -13.39 8.87
N ARG A 6 28.90 -12.20 8.85
CA ARG A 6 27.88 -11.78 9.83
C ARG A 6 26.49 -11.74 9.23
N TYR A 7 26.36 -11.13 8.05
CA TYR A 7 25.06 -10.85 7.44
C TYR A 7 24.67 -11.82 6.31
N ALA A 8 25.42 -12.90 6.11
CA ALA A 8 25.06 -13.97 5.20
C ALA A 8 25.19 -15.34 5.86
N ASP A 9 24.14 -16.15 5.70
CA ASP A 9 24.14 -17.57 6.04
C ASP A 9 23.38 -18.33 4.95
N LEU A 10 24.12 -18.72 3.92
CA LEU A 10 23.60 -19.46 2.76
C LEU A 10 23.30 -20.94 3.08
N SER A 11 23.50 -21.38 4.33
CA SER A 11 23.10 -22.72 4.76
C SER A 11 21.64 -22.80 5.22
N LEU A 12 21.01 -21.64 5.47
CA LEU A 12 19.61 -21.54 5.85
C LEU A 12 18.70 -22.04 4.72
N ASN A 13 17.68 -22.80 5.10
CA ASN A 13 16.67 -23.31 4.17
C ASN A 13 15.41 -22.45 4.22
N GLU A 14 14.92 -22.03 3.05
CA GLU A 14 13.71 -21.20 2.94
C GLU A 14 12.46 -21.87 3.57
N ALA A 15 12.28 -23.18 3.38
CA ALA A 15 11.15 -23.90 3.95
C ALA A 15 11.20 -23.92 5.48
N ASP A 16 12.40 -24.03 6.06
CA ASP A 16 12.58 -23.98 7.52
C ASP A 16 12.35 -22.56 8.06
N LEU A 17 12.78 -21.52 7.33
CA LEU A 17 12.49 -20.12 7.68
C LEU A 17 10.99 -19.82 7.66
N ILE A 18 10.27 -20.29 6.63
CA ILE A 18 8.82 -20.19 6.51
C ILE A 18 8.13 -20.98 7.64
N ALA A 19 8.51 -22.23 7.85
CA ALA A 19 7.93 -23.09 8.89
C ALA A 19 8.19 -22.53 10.31
N GLY A 20 9.33 -21.89 10.51
CA GLY A 20 9.69 -21.23 11.77
C GLY A 20 8.80 -20.02 12.07
N GLY A 21 8.33 -19.30 11.03
CA GLY A 21 7.38 -18.19 11.18
C GLY A 21 7.92 -16.98 11.95
N LYS A 22 9.25 -16.85 12.06
CA LYS A 22 9.95 -15.78 12.81
C LYS A 22 10.61 -14.72 11.92
N HIS A 23 10.48 -14.85 10.60
CA HIS A 23 11.13 -13.94 9.66
C HIS A 23 10.12 -13.45 8.61
N ILE A 24 10.22 -12.17 8.26
CA ILE A 24 9.74 -11.69 6.96
C ILE A 24 10.84 -12.02 5.94
N LEU A 25 10.48 -12.65 4.83
CA LEU A 25 11.44 -12.97 3.77
C LEU A 25 11.22 -12.01 2.62
N VAL A 26 12.29 -11.52 2.01
CA VAL A 26 12.21 -10.58 0.90
C VAL A 26 13.14 -11.03 -0.21
N ALA A 27 12.62 -11.06 -1.43
CA ALA A 27 13.36 -11.40 -2.64
C ALA A 27 13.61 -10.15 -3.48
N TYR A 28 14.82 -10.02 -3.98
CA TYR A 28 15.30 -8.86 -4.74
C TYR A 28 15.95 -9.28 -6.04
N LYS A 29 15.87 -8.41 -7.05
CA LYS A 29 16.81 -8.38 -8.18
C LYS A 29 17.87 -7.33 -7.90
N MET A 30 19.08 -7.78 -7.59
CA MET A 30 20.19 -6.92 -7.14
C MET A 30 21.44 -7.15 -8.00
N ALA A 31 22.08 -6.06 -8.42
CA ALA A 31 23.40 -6.10 -9.03
C ALA A 31 24.35 -5.13 -8.30
N PRO A 32 25.58 -5.56 -7.95
CA PRO A 32 26.58 -4.67 -7.38
C PRO A 32 27.17 -3.72 -8.43
N ASN A 33 27.75 -2.61 -7.98
CA ASN A 33 28.60 -1.77 -8.84
C ASN A 33 29.94 -2.46 -9.12
N PRO A 34 30.62 -2.11 -10.24
CA PRO A 34 31.92 -2.68 -10.56
C PRO A 34 32.93 -2.53 -9.41
N GLY A 35 33.63 -3.61 -9.08
CA GLY A 35 34.63 -3.63 -8.00
C GLY A 35 34.16 -4.26 -6.69
N HIS A 36 32.89 -4.67 -6.59
CA HIS A 36 32.33 -5.40 -5.45
C HIS A 36 31.89 -6.80 -5.86
N THR A 37 32.12 -7.81 -5.01
CA THR A 37 31.56 -9.15 -5.25
C THR A 37 30.08 -9.20 -4.88
N TYR A 38 29.34 -10.16 -5.44
CA TYR A 38 27.91 -10.30 -5.19
C TYR A 38 27.58 -10.54 -3.72
N LEU A 39 28.31 -11.47 -3.07
CA LEU A 39 28.07 -11.83 -1.67
C LEU A 39 28.41 -10.68 -0.72
N GLU A 40 29.53 -9.98 -0.92
CA GLU A 40 29.91 -8.83 -0.08
C GLU A 40 28.87 -7.70 -0.18
N ALA A 41 28.42 -7.39 -1.40
CA ALA A 41 27.39 -6.38 -1.64
C ALA A 41 26.04 -6.78 -1.02
N ALA A 42 25.65 -8.05 -1.14
CA ALA A 42 24.43 -8.57 -0.53
C ALA A 42 24.48 -8.50 1.01
N ALA A 43 25.62 -8.88 1.61
CA ALA A 43 25.81 -8.80 3.05
C ALA A 43 25.80 -7.36 3.57
N HIS A 44 26.41 -6.42 2.84
CA HIS A 44 26.33 -5.00 3.15
C HIS A 44 24.89 -4.46 3.00
N PHE A 45 24.16 -4.93 1.99
CA PHE A 45 22.74 -4.58 1.80
C PHE A 45 21.90 -5.04 3.00
N ALA A 46 22.10 -6.28 3.47
CA ALA A 46 21.42 -6.78 4.67
C ALA A 46 21.79 -5.98 5.92
N ALA A 47 23.07 -5.62 6.08
CA ALA A 47 23.55 -4.79 7.20
C ALA A 47 22.85 -3.42 7.26
N GLU A 48 22.83 -2.68 6.14
CA GLU A 48 22.17 -1.36 5.99
C GLU A 48 20.63 -1.44 6.03
N SER A 49 20.08 -2.66 5.98
CA SER A 49 18.64 -2.92 6.06
C SER A 49 18.19 -3.41 7.44
N SER A 50 19.11 -3.64 8.40
CA SER A 50 18.77 -4.10 9.75
C SER A 50 19.52 -3.36 10.87
N THR A 51 20.78 -3.71 11.11
CA THR A 51 21.45 -3.54 12.41
C THR A 51 22.89 -3.05 12.25
N GLY A 52 23.37 -2.93 11.02
CA GLY A 52 24.73 -2.57 10.69
C GLY A 52 24.86 -1.20 10.05
N THR A 53 26.09 -0.92 9.62
CA THR A 53 26.46 0.19 8.76
C THR A 53 27.69 -0.23 7.96
N ASN A 54 28.32 0.69 7.23
CA ASN A 54 29.48 0.42 6.38
C ASN A 54 30.80 0.11 7.13
N VAL A 55 30.82 0.21 8.46
CA VAL A 55 31.99 -0.01 9.34
C VAL A 55 31.61 -0.74 10.63
N GLU A 56 32.58 -1.33 11.31
CA GLU A 56 32.38 -1.86 12.66
C GLU A 56 32.11 -0.75 13.67
N VAL A 57 31.19 -1.02 14.60
CA VAL A 57 30.84 -0.11 15.69
C VAL A 57 31.02 -0.80 17.03
N SER A 58 31.65 -0.11 17.98
CA SER A 58 31.98 -0.63 19.31
C SER A 58 30.76 -0.94 20.19
N THR A 59 29.58 -0.48 19.79
CA THR A 59 28.30 -0.68 20.49
C THR A 59 27.62 -2.01 20.15
N THR A 60 28.12 -2.77 19.17
CA THR A 60 27.55 -4.07 18.80
C THR A 60 27.72 -5.08 19.94
N ASP A 61 26.64 -5.69 20.39
CA ASP A 61 26.64 -6.80 21.34
C ASP A 61 26.04 -8.09 20.73
N ASP A 62 26.08 -9.20 21.47
CA ASP A 62 25.60 -10.49 20.98
C ASP A 62 24.07 -10.55 20.83
N PHE A 63 23.33 -9.71 21.58
CA PHE A 63 21.89 -9.58 21.41
C PHE A 63 21.57 -8.94 20.05
N THR A 64 22.28 -7.88 19.68
CA THR A 64 22.14 -7.20 18.39
C THR A 64 22.37 -8.16 17.23
N LYS A 65 23.41 -8.99 17.31
CA LYS A 65 23.70 -10.00 16.28
C LYS A 65 22.56 -11.01 16.13
N GLY A 66 21.84 -11.30 17.21
CA GLY A 66 20.69 -12.22 17.20
C GLY A 66 19.47 -11.72 16.43
N VAL A 67 19.43 -10.42 16.09
CA VAL A 67 18.36 -9.80 15.29
C VAL A 67 18.87 -9.26 13.95
N ASP A 68 20.08 -9.64 13.52
CA ASP A 68 20.59 -9.29 12.19
C ASP A 68 19.68 -9.88 11.09
N ALA A 69 19.46 -9.11 10.02
CA ALA A 69 18.90 -9.68 8.80
C ALA A 69 19.97 -10.49 8.07
N LEU A 70 19.60 -11.65 7.52
CA LEU A 70 20.55 -12.56 6.91
C LEU A 70 20.22 -12.80 5.43
N VAL A 71 21.22 -12.62 4.58
CA VAL A 71 21.19 -13.14 3.21
C VAL A 71 21.24 -14.66 3.29
N TYR A 72 20.17 -15.32 2.84
CA TYR A 72 20.09 -16.79 2.86
C TYR A 72 20.14 -17.42 1.46
N LEU A 73 19.97 -16.62 0.41
CA LEU A 73 20.07 -17.07 -0.97
C LEU A 73 20.66 -15.97 -1.85
N ILE A 74 21.63 -16.36 -2.69
CA ILE A 74 22.10 -15.55 -3.81
C ILE A 74 22.23 -16.40 -5.07
N ASP A 75 21.91 -15.82 -6.21
CA ASP A 75 22.23 -16.33 -7.55
C ASP A 75 22.66 -15.15 -8.43
N GLU A 76 23.97 -14.96 -8.55
CA GLU A 76 24.57 -13.87 -9.31
C GLU A 76 24.18 -13.91 -10.80
N ALA A 77 24.00 -15.09 -11.39
CA ALA A 77 23.68 -15.22 -12.81
C ALA A 77 22.29 -14.69 -13.14
N THR A 78 21.36 -14.78 -12.19
CA THR A 78 20.00 -14.26 -12.33
C THR A 78 19.74 -13.01 -11.50
N GLU A 79 20.76 -12.49 -10.81
CA GLU A 79 20.68 -11.37 -9.88
C GLU A 79 19.69 -11.61 -8.71
N ASP A 80 19.38 -12.87 -8.35
CA ASP A 80 18.49 -13.18 -7.21
C ASP A 80 19.25 -12.99 -5.89
N MET A 81 18.66 -12.25 -4.98
CA MET A 81 19.13 -12.09 -3.60
C MET A 81 17.92 -12.19 -2.68
N ARG A 82 18.00 -13.03 -1.65
CA ARG A 82 16.95 -13.16 -0.65
C ARG A 82 17.47 -12.96 0.75
N ILE A 83 16.70 -12.18 1.51
CA ILE A 83 17.04 -11.76 2.88
C ILE A 83 15.92 -12.19 3.82
N ALA A 84 16.29 -12.73 4.97
CA ALA A 84 15.41 -13.04 6.08
C ALA A 84 15.55 -11.97 7.16
N PHE A 85 14.46 -11.28 7.49
CA PHE A 85 14.39 -10.23 8.49
C PHE A 85 13.66 -10.75 9.75
N PRO A 86 14.33 -10.82 10.91
CA PRO A 86 13.66 -11.16 12.18
C PRO A 86 12.48 -10.23 12.47
N LEU A 87 11.38 -10.78 13.00
CA LEU A 87 10.15 -10.02 13.27
C LEU A 87 10.32 -8.90 14.30
N GLU A 88 11.31 -9.06 15.17
CA GLU A 88 11.68 -8.14 16.24
C GLU A 88 12.21 -6.80 15.71
N LEU A 89 12.67 -6.74 14.45
CA LEU A 89 13.15 -5.51 13.82
C LEU A 89 12.02 -4.52 13.49
N PHE A 90 10.81 -5.03 13.25
CA PHE A 90 9.72 -4.21 12.70
C PHE A 90 8.92 -3.52 13.81
N ASP A 91 8.87 -2.20 13.72
CA ASP A 91 8.26 -1.31 14.70
C ASP A 91 6.76 -1.58 14.90
N ARG A 92 6.29 -1.24 16.09
CA ARG A 92 4.93 -1.46 16.56
C ARG A 92 4.35 -0.18 17.10
N ASN A 93 3.08 0.03 16.82
CA ASN A 93 2.31 1.10 17.44
C ASN A 93 2.34 0.97 18.97
N VAL A 94 2.67 2.06 19.67
CA VAL A 94 2.55 2.12 21.14
C VAL A 94 1.08 2.02 21.58
N THR A 95 0.15 2.52 20.75
CA THR A 95 -1.27 2.63 21.09
C THR A 95 -2.01 1.29 21.11
N ASP A 96 -1.64 0.34 20.25
CA ASP A 96 -2.38 -0.91 20.07
C ASP A 96 -1.49 -2.14 19.76
N GLY A 97 -0.17 -1.97 19.70
CA GLY A 97 0.78 -3.04 19.44
C GLY A 97 0.78 -3.60 18.01
N ARG A 98 0.03 -2.98 17.08
CA ARG A 98 -0.06 -3.40 15.68
C ARG A 98 1.22 -3.07 14.92
N MET A 99 1.46 -3.81 13.83
CA MET A 99 2.56 -3.54 12.90
C MET A 99 2.20 -2.41 11.94
N MET A 100 3.22 -1.69 11.48
CA MET A 100 3.06 -0.60 10.52
C MET A 100 3.86 -0.87 9.23
N MET A 101 3.22 -0.63 8.07
CA MET A 101 3.86 -0.82 6.77
C MET A 101 5.09 0.06 6.57
N VAL A 102 5.11 1.25 7.18
CA VAL A 102 6.25 2.19 7.04
C VAL A 102 7.55 1.57 7.57
N SER A 103 7.53 0.85 8.69
CA SER A 103 8.73 0.19 9.22
C SER A 103 9.22 -0.92 8.29
N PHE A 104 8.30 -1.73 7.73
CA PHE A 104 8.67 -2.70 6.70
C PHE A 104 9.35 -2.04 5.50
N LEU A 105 8.78 -0.95 4.98
CA LEU A 105 9.34 -0.22 3.84
C LEU A 105 10.71 0.38 4.18
N THR A 106 10.87 0.99 5.35
CA THR A 106 12.14 1.58 5.81
C THR A 106 13.26 0.54 5.89
N CYS A 107 12.98 -0.64 6.43
CA CYS A 107 13.98 -1.71 6.51
C CYS A 107 14.22 -2.36 5.15
N ALA A 108 13.16 -2.81 4.46
CA ALA A 108 13.30 -3.66 3.29
C ALA A 108 13.68 -2.89 2.01
N ILE A 109 13.24 -1.63 1.85
CA ILE A 109 13.49 -0.79 0.65
C ILE A 109 13.69 0.70 1.01
N GLY A 110 14.37 0.98 2.12
CA GLY A 110 14.71 2.34 2.57
C GLY A 110 16.12 2.77 2.14
N ASN A 111 17.03 2.92 3.11
CA ASN A 111 18.40 3.38 2.89
C ASN A 111 19.15 2.54 1.85
N ASN A 112 18.86 1.24 1.80
CA ASN A 112 19.49 0.30 0.87
C ASN A 112 19.29 0.67 -0.62
N GLN A 113 18.30 1.49 -0.95
CA GLN A 113 18.06 2.00 -2.31
C GLN A 113 19.04 3.12 -2.72
N GLY A 114 19.77 3.69 -1.77
CA GLY A 114 20.75 4.77 -1.98
C GLY A 114 22.22 4.33 -1.86
N MET A 115 22.49 3.03 -1.72
CA MET A 115 23.84 2.50 -1.52
C MET A 115 24.73 2.72 -2.75
N GLY A 116 25.91 3.30 -2.55
CA GLY A 116 26.85 3.65 -3.62
C GLY A 116 27.57 2.44 -4.25
N ASP A 117 27.59 1.30 -3.58
CA ASP A 117 28.17 0.04 -4.04
C ASP A 117 27.14 -0.90 -4.69
N ILE A 118 25.86 -0.48 -4.76
CA ILE A 118 24.78 -1.22 -5.41
C ILE A 118 24.39 -0.47 -6.70
N LYS A 119 24.43 -1.17 -7.84
CA LYS A 119 24.03 -0.60 -9.13
C LYS A 119 22.51 -0.46 -9.22
N HIS A 120 21.79 -1.49 -8.78
CA HIS A 120 20.35 -1.47 -8.58
C HIS A 120 19.93 -2.62 -7.66
N ALA A 121 18.82 -2.43 -6.94
CA ALA A 121 18.17 -3.48 -6.17
C ALA A 121 16.66 -3.23 -6.17
N LYS A 122 15.87 -4.16 -6.70
CA LYS A 122 14.40 -4.06 -6.73
C LYS A 122 13.78 -5.24 -6.01
N MET A 123 12.95 -4.98 -5.00
CA MET A 123 12.11 -6.02 -4.38
C MET A 123 11.15 -6.60 -5.42
N ILE A 124 11.10 -7.92 -5.53
CA ILE A 124 10.22 -8.67 -6.45
C ILE A 124 9.11 -9.40 -5.71
N ASP A 125 9.39 -9.90 -4.51
CA ASP A 125 8.41 -10.61 -3.69
C ASP A 125 8.76 -10.49 -2.20
N PHE A 126 7.77 -10.72 -1.34
CA PHE A 126 7.98 -10.81 0.10
C PHE A 126 6.97 -11.77 0.75
N TYR A 127 7.44 -12.47 1.78
CA TYR A 127 6.63 -13.35 2.61
C TYR A 127 6.49 -12.74 4.01
N VAL A 128 5.25 -12.61 4.47
CA VAL A 128 4.94 -12.21 5.85
C VAL A 128 4.38 -13.43 6.60
N PRO A 129 4.99 -13.85 7.71
CA PRO A 129 4.52 -15.02 8.44
C PRO A 129 3.15 -14.78 9.09
N PRO A 130 2.31 -15.81 9.29
CA PRO A 130 0.93 -15.65 9.76
C PRO A 130 0.77 -14.80 11.02
N ARG A 131 1.71 -14.92 11.96
CA ARG A 131 1.69 -14.13 13.20
C ARG A 131 1.86 -12.63 12.94
N ALA A 132 2.69 -12.25 11.97
CA ALA A 132 2.88 -10.87 11.57
C ALA A 132 1.69 -10.35 10.75
N VAL A 133 1.14 -11.16 9.84
CA VAL A 133 -0.09 -10.81 9.07
C VAL A 133 -1.23 -10.41 10.01
N GLN A 134 -1.43 -11.13 11.11
CA GLN A 134 -2.47 -10.85 12.12
C GLN A 134 -2.28 -9.54 12.88
N LEU A 135 -1.11 -8.90 12.78
CA LEU A 135 -0.81 -7.62 13.44
C LEU A 135 -1.03 -6.41 12.52
N PHE A 136 -1.31 -6.62 11.24
CA PHE A 136 -1.76 -5.56 10.34
C PHE A 136 -3.28 -5.40 10.41
N ASP A 137 -3.79 -4.23 10.02
CA ASP A 137 -5.22 -3.94 10.04
C ASP A 137 -6.02 -4.83 9.11
N GLY A 138 -5.53 -4.99 7.88
CA GLY A 138 -6.26 -5.63 6.80
C GLY A 138 -7.49 -4.84 6.33
N PRO A 139 -8.15 -5.30 5.26
CA PRO A 139 -9.37 -4.65 4.77
C PRO A 139 -10.55 -4.84 5.75
N THR A 140 -11.22 -3.74 6.11
CA THR A 140 -12.46 -3.78 6.93
C THR A 140 -13.75 -3.73 6.08
N LYS A 141 -13.60 -3.41 4.80
CA LYS A 141 -14.65 -3.35 3.77
C LYS A 141 -14.13 -4.02 2.51
N GLY A 142 -15.02 -4.69 1.80
CA GLY A 142 -14.69 -5.42 0.58
C GLY A 142 -15.71 -5.24 -0.54
N ILE A 143 -15.45 -5.89 -1.67
CA ILE A 143 -16.35 -5.84 -2.84
C ILE A 143 -17.73 -6.43 -2.53
N GLU A 144 -17.81 -7.34 -1.56
CA GLU A 144 -19.05 -7.91 -1.04
C GLU A 144 -20.00 -6.88 -0.44
N ASP A 145 -19.48 -5.79 0.13
CA ASP A 145 -20.29 -4.67 0.62
C ASP A 145 -20.91 -3.91 -0.56
N MET A 146 -20.12 -3.67 -1.62
CA MET A 146 -20.62 -3.05 -2.85
C MET A 146 -21.66 -3.93 -3.54
N TRP A 147 -21.44 -5.24 -3.63
CA TRP A 147 -22.43 -6.18 -4.17
C TRP A 147 -23.72 -6.16 -3.37
N ARG A 148 -23.65 -6.11 -2.04
CA ARG A 148 -24.83 -6.01 -1.18
C ARG A 148 -25.64 -4.75 -1.49
N ILE A 149 -24.98 -3.60 -1.62
CA ILE A 149 -25.64 -2.32 -1.96
C ILE A 149 -26.30 -2.38 -3.33
N LEU A 150 -25.65 -3.03 -4.29
CA LEU A 150 -26.16 -3.24 -5.66
C LEU A 150 -27.23 -4.36 -5.74
N GLY A 151 -27.65 -4.97 -4.63
CA GLY A 151 -28.64 -6.04 -4.63
C GLY A 151 -28.16 -7.35 -5.24
N ARG A 152 -26.83 -7.59 -5.26
CA ARG A 152 -26.19 -8.76 -5.88
C ARG A 152 -25.77 -9.80 -4.84
N PRO A 153 -25.51 -11.07 -5.24
CA PRO A 153 -24.91 -12.05 -4.35
C PRO A 153 -23.59 -11.55 -3.74
N VAL A 154 -23.44 -11.69 -2.43
CA VAL A 154 -22.22 -11.26 -1.71
C VAL A 154 -21.01 -12.19 -1.94
N VAL A 155 -21.23 -13.31 -2.62
CA VAL A 155 -20.19 -14.22 -3.11
C VAL A 155 -20.35 -14.31 -4.62
N ASN A 156 -19.28 -13.99 -5.36
CA ASN A 156 -19.29 -13.97 -6.83
C ASN A 156 -20.38 -13.05 -7.41
N GLY A 157 -20.59 -11.85 -6.81
CA GLY A 157 -21.60 -10.88 -7.27
C GLY A 157 -21.34 -10.26 -8.64
N GLY A 158 -20.22 -10.60 -9.28
CA GLY A 158 -19.93 -10.30 -10.67
C GLY A 158 -19.41 -8.88 -10.92
N TYR A 159 -19.43 -8.50 -12.19
CA TYR A 159 -18.81 -7.29 -12.72
C TYR A 159 -19.56 -6.01 -12.32
N ILE A 160 -18.87 -5.03 -11.71
CA ILE A 160 -19.40 -3.69 -11.44
C ILE A 160 -18.98 -2.75 -12.58
N SER A 161 -19.95 -2.21 -13.32
CA SER A 161 -19.73 -1.29 -14.45
C SER A 161 -19.29 0.07 -13.94
N GLY A 162 -17.99 0.36 -14.04
CA GLY A 162 -17.35 1.54 -13.49
C GLY A 162 -16.86 2.53 -14.55
N THR A 163 -16.84 3.82 -14.21
CA THR A 163 -16.11 4.86 -14.97
C THR A 163 -15.37 5.84 -14.08
N ILE A 164 -14.57 6.69 -14.72
CA ILE A 164 -13.87 7.84 -14.14
C ILE A 164 -14.45 9.10 -14.79
N ILE A 165 -14.80 10.12 -14.02
CA ILE A 165 -15.24 11.39 -14.62
C ILE A 165 -14.09 12.03 -15.40
N LYS A 166 -14.33 12.29 -16.69
CA LYS A 166 -13.40 12.98 -17.61
C LYS A 166 -14.00 14.30 -18.11
N PRO A 167 -13.17 15.31 -18.48
CA PRO A 167 -11.71 15.35 -18.43
C PRO A 167 -11.14 15.22 -17.01
N LYS A 168 -9.84 14.86 -16.92
CA LYS A 168 -9.14 14.68 -15.64
C LYS A 168 -9.36 15.85 -14.67
N LEU A 169 -9.25 17.07 -15.19
CA LEU A 169 -9.62 18.31 -14.51
C LEU A 169 -10.31 19.25 -15.51
N GLY A 170 -11.03 20.24 -15.00
CA GLY A 170 -11.59 21.34 -15.81
C GLY A 170 -13.12 21.36 -15.94
N LEU A 171 -13.83 20.30 -15.53
CA LEU A 171 -15.27 20.40 -15.34
C LEU A 171 -15.57 21.26 -14.11
N ARG A 172 -16.48 22.22 -14.28
CA ARG A 172 -17.14 22.96 -13.20
C ARG A 172 -18.19 22.06 -12.53
N PRO A 173 -18.76 22.45 -11.37
CA PRO A 173 -19.66 21.60 -10.60
C PRO A 173 -20.85 21.03 -11.39
N GLU A 174 -21.56 21.84 -12.18
CA GLU A 174 -22.76 21.41 -12.89
C GLU A 174 -22.44 20.46 -14.07
N PRO A 175 -21.46 20.75 -14.95
CA PRO A 175 -21.01 19.78 -15.96
C PRO A 175 -20.51 18.46 -15.36
N PHE A 176 -19.82 18.50 -14.22
CA PHE A 176 -19.35 17.30 -13.52
C PHE A 176 -20.53 16.41 -13.11
N ALA A 177 -21.49 17.00 -12.39
CA ALA A 177 -22.68 16.29 -11.92
C ALA A 177 -23.53 15.76 -13.09
N LYS A 178 -23.68 16.55 -14.16
CA LYS A 178 -24.38 16.11 -15.36
C LYS A 178 -23.72 14.88 -15.99
N ALA A 179 -22.38 14.86 -16.09
CA ALA A 179 -21.67 13.69 -16.60
C ALA A 179 -21.87 12.46 -15.69
N ALA A 180 -21.89 12.66 -14.36
CA ALA A 180 -22.14 11.60 -13.41
C ALA A 180 -23.53 10.98 -13.58
N TYR A 181 -24.58 11.81 -13.62
CA TYR A 181 -25.95 11.37 -13.89
C TYR A 181 -26.05 10.58 -15.20
N GLN A 182 -25.48 11.10 -16.29
CA GLN A 182 -25.58 10.44 -17.61
C GLN A 182 -24.93 9.05 -17.62
N PHE A 183 -23.81 8.86 -16.93
CA PHE A 183 -23.22 7.53 -16.81
C PHE A 183 -24.08 6.58 -15.97
N TRP A 184 -24.61 7.06 -14.84
CA TRP A 184 -25.42 6.23 -13.94
C TRP A 184 -26.74 5.73 -14.52
N LEU A 185 -27.21 6.28 -15.65
CA LEU A 185 -28.33 5.71 -16.40
C LEU A 185 -28.04 4.31 -16.96
N GLY A 186 -26.77 3.93 -17.11
CA GLY A 186 -26.37 2.59 -17.59
C GLY A 186 -25.23 1.92 -16.82
N GLY A 187 -24.59 2.63 -15.89
CA GLY A 187 -23.48 2.12 -15.08
C GLY A 187 -23.78 2.09 -13.58
N ASP A 188 -22.87 1.45 -12.83
CA ASP A 188 -23.01 1.21 -11.40
C ASP A 188 -22.18 2.21 -10.57
N PHE A 189 -20.93 2.44 -11.00
CA PHE A 189 -19.90 3.05 -10.15
C PHE A 189 -19.17 4.19 -10.87
N ILE A 190 -18.94 5.28 -10.17
CA ILE A 190 -18.13 6.40 -10.65
C ILE A 190 -17.04 6.68 -9.63
N LYS A 191 -15.80 6.92 -10.09
CA LYS A 191 -14.76 7.55 -9.24
C LYS A 191 -14.40 8.94 -9.71
N ASN A 192 -13.96 9.77 -8.77
CA ASN A 192 -13.10 10.90 -9.11
C ASN A 192 -11.87 10.42 -9.90
N ASP A 193 -11.40 11.21 -10.87
CA ASP A 193 -10.03 11.06 -11.37
C ASP A 193 -9.05 11.50 -10.27
N GLU A 194 -7.81 10.98 -10.27
CA GLU A 194 -6.89 11.10 -9.12
C GLU A 194 -6.65 12.54 -8.60
N PRO A 195 -6.58 13.60 -9.43
CA PRO A 195 -6.31 14.94 -8.89
C PRO A 195 -7.58 15.73 -8.57
N GLN A 196 -8.78 15.19 -8.81
CA GLN A 196 -10.03 15.92 -8.58
C GLN A 196 -10.27 16.07 -7.08
N GLY A 197 -10.49 17.28 -6.61
CA GLY A 197 -10.73 17.56 -5.19
C GLY A 197 -11.39 18.92 -5.01
N ASN A 198 -10.64 19.91 -4.53
CA ASN A 198 -11.15 21.24 -4.19
C ASN A 198 -10.54 22.37 -5.04
N GLN A 199 -10.36 22.14 -6.34
CA GLN A 199 -9.85 23.19 -7.24
C GLN A 199 -10.79 24.40 -7.27
N THR A 200 -10.25 25.60 -7.43
CA THR A 200 -11.00 26.87 -7.38
C THR A 200 -12.14 26.96 -8.39
N PHE A 201 -12.02 26.29 -9.55
CA PHE A 201 -13.06 26.23 -10.58
C PHE A 201 -14.12 25.13 -10.33
N CYS A 202 -13.86 24.20 -9.42
CA CYS A 202 -14.80 23.14 -9.01
C CYS A 202 -14.69 22.89 -7.50
N PRO A 203 -15.15 23.83 -6.66
CA PRO A 203 -15.03 23.67 -5.21
C PRO A 203 -15.80 22.45 -4.73
N LEU A 204 -15.18 21.65 -3.86
CA LEU A 204 -15.71 20.37 -3.41
C LEU A 204 -17.09 20.53 -2.75
N LYS A 205 -17.23 21.56 -1.90
CA LYS A 205 -18.49 21.95 -1.24
C LYS A 205 -19.62 22.33 -2.21
N LYS A 206 -19.31 22.63 -3.48
CA LYS A 206 -20.30 22.94 -4.51
C LYS A 206 -20.61 21.72 -5.39
N VAL A 207 -19.60 20.96 -5.80
CA VAL A 207 -19.80 19.82 -6.71
C VAL A 207 -20.42 18.61 -6.01
N LEU A 208 -20.04 18.33 -4.76
CA LEU A 208 -20.48 17.12 -4.08
C LEU A 208 -22.00 17.05 -3.85
N PRO A 209 -22.70 18.12 -3.43
CA PRO A 209 -24.16 18.12 -3.38
C PRO A 209 -24.83 17.87 -4.74
N LEU A 210 -24.23 18.35 -5.83
CA LEU A 210 -24.75 18.14 -7.19
C LEU A 210 -24.51 16.69 -7.67
N VAL A 211 -23.41 16.07 -7.26
CA VAL A 211 -23.14 14.65 -7.50
C VAL A 211 -24.14 13.79 -6.75
N TYR A 212 -24.44 14.11 -5.49
CA TYR A 212 -25.45 13.42 -4.71
C TYR A 212 -26.85 13.56 -5.33
N ASP A 213 -27.26 14.78 -5.72
CA ASP A 213 -28.51 15.01 -6.46
C ASP A 213 -28.57 14.16 -7.75
N SER A 214 -27.45 14.10 -8.48
CA SER A 214 -27.34 13.29 -9.70
C SER A 214 -27.46 11.79 -9.43
N MET A 215 -26.92 11.32 -8.31
CA MET A 215 -27.08 9.94 -7.85
C MET A 215 -28.55 9.65 -7.54
N LYS A 216 -29.21 10.50 -6.74
CA LYS A 216 -30.64 10.33 -6.40
C LYS A 216 -31.51 10.28 -7.64
N ARG A 217 -31.36 11.25 -8.56
CA ARG A 217 -32.12 11.27 -9.82
C ARG A 217 -31.88 10.02 -10.67
N ALA A 218 -30.64 9.54 -10.76
CA ALA A 218 -30.35 8.30 -11.49
C ALA A 218 -30.95 7.07 -10.81
N GLN A 219 -30.93 6.98 -9.48
CA GLN A 219 -31.57 5.90 -8.73
C GLN A 219 -33.10 5.92 -8.91
N ASP A 220 -33.72 7.10 -8.82
CA ASP A 220 -35.17 7.27 -9.01
C ASP A 220 -35.60 6.87 -10.43
N GLU A 221 -34.78 7.16 -11.44
CA GLU A 221 -35.07 6.84 -12.84
C GLU A 221 -34.81 5.38 -13.20
N THR A 222 -33.74 4.79 -12.68
CA THR A 222 -33.33 3.42 -13.05
C THR A 222 -33.90 2.35 -12.12
N GLY A 223 -34.24 2.70 -10.88
CA GLY A 223 -34.56 1.75 -9.82
C GLY A 223 -33.34 1.02 -9.24
N ASP A 224 -32.13 1.30 -9.74
CA ASP A 224 -30.90 0.61 -9.35
C ASP A 224 -30.06 1.46 -8.37
N ALA A 225 -29.38 0.82 -7.43
CA ALA A 225 -28.39 1.48 -6.59
C ALA A 225 -27.17 1.94 -7.42
N LYS A 226 -26.55 3.05 -7.01
CA LYS A 226 -25.39 3.66 -7.67
C LYS A 226 -24.31 3.95 -6.62
N LEU A 227 -23.05 3.91 -7.02
CA LEU A 227 -21.90 4.06 -6.14
C LEU A 227 -21.01 5.22 -6.61
N PHE A 228 -20.39 5.91 -5.66
CA PHE A 228 -19.43 6.97 -5.93
C PHE A 228 -18.16 6.82 -5.09
N SER A 229 -16.99 6.89 -5.71
CA SER A 229 -15.69 6.91 -5.04
C SER A 229 -15.11 8.32 -5.07
N MET A 230 -15.15 8.97 -3.92
CA MET A 230 -14.71 10.34 -3.73
C MET A 230 -13.25 10.39 -3.33
N ASN A 231 -12.46 11.22 -4.01
CA ASN A 231 -11.09 11.50 -3.61
C ASN A 231 -11.06 12.31 -2.30
N ILE A 232 -10.38 11.79 -1.28
CA ILE A 232 -10.16 12.47 0.00
C ILE A 232 -8.67 12.76 0.26
N THR A 233 -7.77 12.45 -0.66
CA THR A 233 -6.31 12.65 -0.54
C THR A 233 -5.98 14.09 -0.13
N ALA A 234 -5.17 14.21 0.92
CA ALA A 234 -4.57 15.45 1.38
C ALA A 234 -3.32 15.14 2.22
N ASP A 235 -2.35 16.06 2.23
CA ASP A 235 -1.17 15.95 3.08
C ASP A 235 -1.55 16.02 4.58
N ASP A 236 -2.56 16.83 4.91
CA ASP A 236 -3.06 16.99 6.27
C ASP A 236 -4.13 15.92 6.59
N HIS A 237 -3.86 15.08 7.59
CA HIS A 237 -4.80 14.10 8.13
C HIS A 237 -6.17 14.73 8.46
N TYR A 238 -6.19 15.92 9.04
CA TYR A 238 -7.46 16.58 9.41
C TYR A 238 -8.26 17.04 8.20
N GLU A 239 -7.61 17.34 7.07
CA GLU A 239 -8.30 17.64 5.80
C GLU A 239 -8.89 16.35 5.20
N MET A 240 -8.19 15.22 5.27
CA MET A 240 -8.77 13.92 4.84
C MET A 240 -10.04 13.61 5.63
N CYS A 241 -9.98 13.73 6.96
CA CYS A 241 -11.13 13.54 7.86
C CYS A 241 -12.26 14.53 7.53
N ALA A 242 -11.95 15.82 7.36
CA ALA A 242 -12.96 16.84 7.04
C ALA A 242 -13.66 16.57 5.69
N ARG A 243 -12.93 16.06 4.68
CA ARG A 243 -13.53 15.67 3.39
C ARG A 243 -14.43 14.45 3.52
N ALA A 244 -13.98 13.43 4.26
CA ALA A 244 -14.74 12.22 4.51
C ALA A 244 -16.04 12.53 5.27
N ASP A 245 -15.95 13.25 6.39
CA ASP A 245 -17.09 13.61 7.24
C ASP A 245 -18.12 14.44 6.46
N MET A 246 -17.66 15.44 5.70
CA MET A 246 -18.52 16.24 4.84
C MET A 246 -19.23 15.39 3.78
N ALA A 247 -18.54 14.41 3.18
CA ALA A 247 -19.14 13.54 2.18
C ALA A 247 -20.23 12.64 2.79
N LEU A 248 -19.94 12.04 3.94
CA LEU A 248 -20.91 11.22 4.68
C LEU A 248 -22.13 12.04 5.11
N GLU A 249 -21.94 13.27 5.58
CA GLU A 249 -23.03 14.18 5.95
C GLU A 249 -23.90 14.55 4.73
N ILE A 250 -23.28 14.87 3.59
CA ILE A 250 -24.01 15.24 2.37
C ILE A 250 -24.81 14.05 1.80
N PHE A 251 -24.24 12.84 1.81
CA PHE A 251 -24.93 11.65 1.32
C PHE A 251 -25.96 11.11 2.33
N GLY A 252 -25.81 11.42 3.62
CA GLY A 252 -26.78 11.13 4.67
C GLY A 252 -27.21 9.66 4.69
N PRO A 253 -28.49 9.35 4.41
CA PRO A 253 -28.99 7.96 4.41
C PRO A 253 -28.35 7.06 3.34
N ASP A 254 -27.72 7.66 2.32
CA ASP A 254 -27.04 6.97 1.23
C ASP A 254 -25.51 6.96 1.40
N ALA A 255 -24.99 7.30 2.59
CA ALA A 255 -23.56 7.32 2.88
C ALA A 255 -22.86 5.97 2.67
N ASP A 256 -23.60 4.86 2.74
CA ASP A 256 -23.10 3.52 2.42
C ASP A 256 -22.68 3.35 0.96
N LYS A 257 -23.14 4.22 0.05
CA LYS A 257 -22.81 4.22 -1.39
C LYS A 257 -21.51 4.97 -1.72
N LEU A 258 -20.86 5.54 -0.71
CA LEU A 258 -19.56 6.17 -0.84
C LEU A 258 -18.42 5.17 -0.65
N ALA A 259 -17.44 5.25 -1.53
CA ALA A 259 -16.09 4.78 -1.29
C ALA A 259 -15.15 5.98 -1.17
N PHE A 260 -14.07 5.84 -0.41
CA PHE A 260 -13.02 6.85 -0.34
C PHE A 260 -11.82 6.42 -1.18
N LEU A 261 -11.38 7.32 -2.05
CA LEU A 261 -10.16 7.19 -2.81
C LEU A 261 -9.04 7.96 -2.11
N VAL A 262 -7.89 7.30 -1.98
CA VAL A 262 -6.63 7.83 -1.45
C VAL A 262 -5.53 7.42 -2.44
N ASP A 263 -4.66 8.36 -2.79
CA ASP A 263 -3.52 8.15 -3.68
C ASP A 263 -2.24 7.79 -2.91
#